data_AF-A0A068VLT1-F1
#
_entry.id   AF-A0A068VLT1-F1
#
_cell.length_a   1.000
_cell.length_b   1.000
_cell.length_c   1.000
_cell.angle_alpha   90.00
_cell.angle_beta   90.00
_cell.angle_gamma   90.00
#
_symmetry.space_group_name_H-M   'P 1'
#
loop_
_entity.id
_entity.type
_entity.pdbx_description
1 polymer ?
#
loop_
_entity_poly.entity_id
_entity_poly.type
_entity_poly.pdbx_seq_one_letter_code
_entity_poly.pdbx_strand_id
1 'polypeptide(L)'
;MAYSSSVKNKACWLLLLFVSEFLAGIALAAEGTQKQNLGTVIGIDLGTTYSCVGVYRNGNVEIIANDQGNRITPSWVAFTDTERLIGEAAKNQAALNPESTVFDVKRFIGRKFDDPEVQRDMKLLPYKVVNKDGKPYIDVKMKNGEMKLLSPEEVSAMVLQRMKQTAESYLGKEVKNAVVTVPAYFNDAQRQATKDAGTIAGLNVVRIINEPTAAAIAYALDGGVFEVLSTNGNTHLGGEDFDQRVMDYFVKLIKKKYNKDISNDKKALGKLRKECERAKRALSNQ
;
A
#
# COMPACT_ATOMS: atom_id res chain seq x y z
N MET A 1 -54.45 61.10 -3.05
CA MET A 1 -53.00 60.90 -2.86
C MET A 1 -52.71 59.65 -2.00
N ALA A 2 -53.13 58.44 -2.39
CA ALA A 2 -52.94 57.24 -1.56
C ALA A 2 -52.32 56.02 -2.30
N TYR A 3 -51.90 56.19 -3.55
CA TYR A 3 -51.38 55.08 -4.37
C TYR A 3 -49.84 55.00 -4.39
N SER A 4 -49.14 56.04 -3.94
CA SER A 4 -47.67 56.15 -4.06
C SER A 4 -46.87 55.51 -2.91
N SER A 5 -47.46 55.26 -1.74
CA SER A 5 -46.75 54.71 -0.57
C SER A 5 -46.65 53.17 -0.60
N SER A 6 -47.68 52.49 -1.13
CA SER A 6 -47.75 51.02 -1.17
C SER A 6 -46.69 50.39 -2.09
N VAL A 7 -46.43 51.01 -3.25
CA VAL A 7 -45.44 50.51 -4.23
C VAL A 7 -44.01 50.70 -3.72
N LYS A 8 -43.72 51.82 -3.04
CA LYS A 8 -42.40 52.06 -2.42
C LYS A 8 -42.11 51.06 -1.30
N ASN A 9 -43.11 50.71 -0.49
CA ASN A 9 -42.95 49.71 0.56
C ASN A 9 -42.68 48.32 -0.04
N LYS A 10 -43.41 47.90 -1.07
CA LYS A 10 -43.17 46.59 -1.72
C LYS A 10 -41.79 46.49 -2.36
N ALA A 11 -41.32 47.55 -3.01
CA ALA A 11 -39.96 47.60 -3.56
C ALA A 11 -38.89 47.52 -2.46
N CYS A 12 -39.12 48.17 -1.31
CA CYS A 12 -38.20 48.11 -0.17
C CYS A 12 -38.13 46.70 0.46
N TRP A 13 -39.28 46.01 0.58
CA TRP A 13 -39.34 44.63 1.05
C TRP A 13 -38.66 43.64 0.09
N LEU A 14 -38.84 43.82 -1.22
CA LEU A 14 -38.14 43.01 -2.23
C LEU A 14 -36.63 43.24 -2.21
N LEU A 15 -36.18 44.48 -2.02
CA LEU A 15 -34.76 44.80 -1.90
C LEU A 15 -34.14 44.19 -0.63
N LEU A 16 -34.86 44.25 0.50
CA LEU A 16 -34.43 43.66 1.76
C LEU A 16 -34.33 42.13 1.68
N LEU A 17 -35.28 41.48 1.01
CA LEU A 17 -35.21 40.04 0.74
C LEU A 17 -34.00 39.68 -0.13
N PHE A 18 -33.79 40.43 -1.22
CA PHE A 18 -32.64 40.22 -2.11
C PHE A 18 -31.30 40.42 -1.40
N VAL A 19 -31.19 41.44 -0.55
CA VAL A 19 -29.99 41.70 0.26
C VAL A 19 -29.78 40.58 1.29
N SER A 20 -30.85 40.06 1.89
CA SER A 20 -30.75 38.95 2.86
C SER A 20 -30.29 37.64 2.20
N GLU A 21 -30.80 37.33 1.00
CA GLU A 21 -30.42 36.14 0.23
C GLU A 21 -29.00 36.27 -0.31
N PHE A 22 -28.60 37.48 -0.74
CA PHE A 22 -27.24 37.75 -1.19
C PHE A 22 -26.22 37.66 -0.05
N LEU A 23 -26.56 38.18 1.14
CA LEU A 23 -25.72 38.04 2.34
C LEU A 23 -25.62 36.59 2.82
N ALA A 24 -26.72 35.82 2.75
CA ALA A 24 -26.70 34.38 3.05
C ALA A 24 -25.84 33.59 2.05
N GLY A 25 -25.90 33.95 0.76
CA GLY A 25 -25.05 33.38 -0.29
C GLY A 25 -23.55 33.69 -0.09
N ILE A 26 -23.21 34.90 0.37
CA ILE A 26 -21.84 35.27 0.74
C ILE A 26 -21.38 34.51 1.99
N ALA A 27 -22.25 34.34 3.00
CA ALA A 27 -21.92 33.58 4.19
C ALA A 27 -21.63 32.09 3.88
N LEU A 28 -22.42 31.47 3.00
CA LEU A 28 -22.18 30.10 2.51
C LEU A 28 -20.92 29.99 1.66
N ALA A 29 -20.57 31.01 0.87
CA ALA A 29 -19.32 31.05 0.12
C ALA A 29 -18.09 31.33 1.02
N ALA A 30 -18.30 31.98 2.17
CA ALA A 30 -17.29 32.30 3.17
C ALA A 30 -17.04 31.18 4.19
N GLU A 31 -17.87 30.13 4.22
CA GLU A 31 -17.51 28.82 4.81
C GLU A 31 -16.47 28.11 3.93
N GLY A 32 -15.35 28.80 3.69
CA GLY A 32 -14.16 28.22 3.15
C GLY A 32 -13.73 27.04 4.02
N THR A 33 -13.53 25.89 3.38
CA THR A 33 -12.86 24.68 3.88
C THR A 33 -12.34 24.82 5.31
N GLN A 34 -13.16 24.46 6.30
CA GLN A 34 -12.62 24.18 7.64
C GLN A 34 -11.53 23.13 7.46
N LYS A 35 -10.27 23.50 7.73
CA LYS A 35 -9.17 22.55 7.83
C LYS A 35 -9.56 21.52 8.88
N GLN A 36 -10.02 20.33 8.45
CA GLN A 36 -10.26 19.23 9.35
C GLN A 36 -8.98 18.99 10.17
N ASN A 37 -9.09 19.10 11.49
CA ASN A 37 -7.99 18.75 12.38
C ASN A 37 -7.89 17.22 12.42
N LEU A 38 -7.18 16.66 11.45
CA LEU A 38 -6.96 15.22 11.30
C LEU A 38 -6.00 14.64 12.36
N GLY A 39 -5.50 15.45 13.30
CA GLY A 39 -4.48 15.02 14.25
C GLY A 39 -3.20 14.56 13.54
N THR A 40 -2.53 13.54 14.08
CA THR A 40 -1.33 12.98 13.44
C THR A 40 -1.71 12.12 12.24
N VAL A 41 -1.12 12.46 11.09
CA VAL A 41 -1.21 11.69 9.84
C VAL A 41 0.16 11.08 9.58
N ILE A 42 0.20 9.78 9.32
CA ILE A 42 1.42 9.07 8.92
C ILE A 42 1.48 8.91 7.40
N GLY A 43 2.69 8.88 6.84
CA GLY A 43 2.94 8.50 5.46
C GLY A 43 3.39 7.04 5.41
N ILE A 44 2.71 6.21 4.63
CA ILE A 44 3.07 4.81 4.45
C ILE A 44 3.43 4.59 2.98
N ASP A 45 4.67 4.15 2.76
CA ASP A 45 5.05 3.53 1.50
C ASP A 45 4.73 2.04 1.57
N LEU A 46 3.64 1.62 0.91
CA LEU A 46 3.24 0.22 0.86
C LEU A 46 3.91 -0.44 -0.34
N GLY A 47 5.19 -0.79 -0.28
CA GLY A 47 5.91 -1.37 -1.41
C GLY A 47 5.64 -2.86 -1.62
N THR A 48 6.00 -3.38 -2.81
CA THR A 48 5.80 -4.79 -3.19
C THR A 48 6.55 -5.75 -2.26
N THR A 49 7.86 -5.51 -2.08
CA THR A 49 8.72 -6.39 -1.26
C THR A 49 8.92 -5.84 0.16
N TYR A 50 8.95 -4.52 0.31
CA TYR A 50 9.18 -3.82 1.57
C TYR A 50 8.24 -2.63 1.70
N SER A 51 7.84 -2.34 2.92
CA SER A 51 7.06 -1.16 3.28
C SER A 51 7.84 -0.27 4.24
N CYS A 52 7.54 1.02 4.23
CA CYS A 52 8.15 2.03 5.07
C CYS A 52 7.06 2.91 5.69
N VAL A 53 7.27 3.40 6.90
CA VAL A 53 6.36 4.36 7.55
C VAL A 53 7.15 5.54 8.08
N GLY A 54 6.62 6.74 7.87
CA GLY A 54 7.19 7.98 8.32
C GLY A 54 6.13 8.94 8.87
N VAL A 55 6.60 9.92 9.63
CA VAL A 55 5.76 11.00 10.18
C VAL A 55 6.45 12.33 9.95
N TYR A 56 5.67 13.35 9.60
CA TYR A 56 6.17 14.73 9.55
C TYR A 56 5.89 15.41 10.89
N ARG A 57 6.94 15.81 11.60
CA ARG A 57 6.85 16.46 12.92
C ARG A 57 8.00 17.45 13.09
N ASN A 58 7.74 18.55 13.79
CA ASN A 58 8.77 19.56 14.11
C ASN A 58 9.54 20.06 12.86
N GLY A 59 8.85 20.20 11.73
CA GLY A 59 9.46 20.65 10.47
C GLY A 59 10.29 19.60 9.73
N ASN A 60 10.34 18.34 10.21
CA ASN A 60 11.17 17.28 9.63
C ASN A 60 10.35 16.02 9.34
N VAL A 61 10.80 15.27 8.33
CA VAL A 61 10.33 13.90 8.08
C VAL A 61 11.16 12.94 8.92
N GLU A 62 10.50 12.18 9.78
CA GLU A 62 11.11 11.11 10.56
C GLU A 62 10.68 9.76 10.00
N ILE A 63 11.64 8.94 9.55
CA ILE A 63 11.39 7.55 9.15
C ILE A 63 11.46 6.66 10.38
N ILE A 64 10.37 5.96 10.65
CA ILE A 64 10.19 5.22 11.90
C ILE A 64 10.79 3.82 11.73
N ALA A 65 11.69 3.46 12.64
CA ALA A 65 12.21 2.10 12.71
C ALA A 65 11.20 1.15 13.35
N ASN A 66 11.14 -0.09 12.89
CA ASN A 66 10.35 -1.14 13.52
C ASN A 66 10.98 -1.65 14.82
N ASP A 67 10.34 -2.63 15.45
CA ASP A 67 10.77 -3.28 16.70
C ASP A 67 12.14 -3.97 16.62
N GLN A 68 12.68 -4.18 15.41
CA GLN A 68 14.02 -4.70 15.16
C GLN A 68 15.05 -3.61 14.81
N GLY A 69 14.65 -2.34 14.81
CA GLY A 69 15.50 -1.22 14.43
C GLY A 69 15.62 -0.98 12.92
N ASN A 70 14.88 -1.71 12.08
CA ASN A 70 14.90 -1.54 10.63
C ASN A 70 13.93 -0.43 10.20
N ARG A 71 14.37 0.45 9.29
CA ARG A 71 13.54 1.53 8.72
C ARG A 71 12.58 1.08 7.61
N ILE A 72 12.74 -0.16 7.15
CA ILE A 72 11.85 -0.80 6.19
C ILE A 72 11.48 -2.17 6.72
N THR A 73 10.22 -2.57 6.54
CA THR A 73 9.69 -3.85 7.00
C THR A 73 9.29 -4.68 5.78
N PRO A 74 9.67 -5.97 5.67
CA PRO A 74 9.22 -6.81 4.57
C PRO A 74 7.69 -6.85 4.45
N SER A 75 7.16 -6.74 3.24
CA SER A 75 5.72 -6.89 2.95
C SER A 75 5.30 -8.37 2.90
N TRP A 76 5.59 -9.08 3.99
CA TRP A 76 5.41 -10.53 4.13
C TRP A 76 4.42 -10.82 5.26
N VAL A 77 3.53 -11.78 5.04
CA VAL A 77 2.56 -12.25 6.03
C VAL A 77 2.60 -13.77 6.06
N ALA A 78 2.81 -14.36 7.24
CA ALA A 78 2.75 -15.81 7.41
C ALA A 78 1.69 -16.22 8.42
N PHE A 79 1.04 -17.34 8.14
CA PHE A 79 0.03 -17.95 9.01
C PHE A 79 0.62 -19.24 9.58
N THR A 80 0.70 -19.31 10.91
CA THR A 80 1.17 -20.50 11.64
C THR A 80 0.03 -21.11 12.45
N ASP A 81 0.32 -22.25 13.08
CA ASP A 81 -0.60 -22.92 14.01
C ASP A 81 -0.82 -22.13 15.30
N THR A 82 -0.07 -21.06 15.57
CA THR A 82 -0.17 -20.31 16.82
C THR A 82 -0.64 -18.89 16.59
N GLU A 83 -0.11 -18.24 15.56
CA GLU A 83 -0.21 -16.80 15.36
C GLU A 83 -0.08 -16.40 13.89
N ARG A 84 -0.29 -15.11 13.63
CA ARG A 84 -0.01 -14.48 12.36
C ARG A 84 1.28 -13.67 12.50
N LEU A 85 2.27 -13.98 11.66
CA LEU A 85 3.53 -13.26 11.60
C LEU A 85 3.49 -12.25 10.46
N ILE A 86 4.08 -11.08 10.66
CA ILE A 86 4.17 -10.02 9.64
C ILE A 86 5.60 -9.46 9.66
N GLY A 87 6.13 -9.08 8.50
CA GLY A 87 7.46 -8.50 8.40
C GLY A 87 8.58 -9.54 8.41
N GLU A 88 9.66 -9.23 9.10
CA GLU A 88 10.87 -10.05 9.22
C GLU A 88 10.57 -11.43 9.81
N ALA A 89 9.67 -11.50 10.80
CA ALA A 89 9.25 -12.76 11.38
C ALA A 89 8.65 -13.71 10.32
N ALA A 90 7.76 -13.20 9.46
CA ALA A 90 7.19 -13.95 8.35
C ALA A 90 8.25 -14.33 7.31
N LYS A 91 9.11 -13.39 6.91
CA LYS A 91 10.18 -13.62 5.93
C LYS A 91 11.19 -14.66 6.40
N ASN A 92 11.56 -14.65 7.67
CA ASN A 92 12.59 -15.55 8.22
C ASN A 92 12.16 -17.02 8.23
N GLN A 93 10.88 -17.30 8.46
CA GLN A 93 10.35 -18.67 8.49
C GLN A 93 9.84 -19.17 7.12
N ALA A 94 9.87 -18.34 6.07
CA ALA A 94 9.29 -18.64 4.77
C ALA A 94 9.74 -19.97 4.14
N ALA A 95 11.02 -20.33 4.30
CA ALA A 95 11.53 -21.60 3.77
C ALA A 95 10.99 -22.84 4.51
N LEU A 96 10.53 -22.68 5.76
CA LEU A 96 9.95 -23.76 6.57
C LEU A 96 8.44 -23.89 6.35
N ASN A 97 7.77 -22.80 6.00
CA ASN A 97 6.32 -22.74 5.78
C ASN A 97 5.97 -22.00 4.47
N PRO A 98 6.42 -22.50 3.30
CA PRO A 98 6.36 -21.73 2.06
C PRO A 98 4.93 -21.52 1.54
N GLU A 99 3.99 -22.43 1.84
CA GLU A 99 2.62 -22.37 1.32
C GLU A 99 1.70 -21.43 2.10
N SER A 100 1.99 -21.21 3.38
CA SER A 100 1.25 -20.26 4.23
C SER A 100 2.03 -18.98 4.52
N THR A 101 3.03 -18.66 3.68
CA THR A 101 3.79 -17.40 3.74
C THR A 101 3.60 -16.61 2.46
N VAL A 102 2.84 -15.53 2.57
CA VAL A 102 2.40 -14.68 1.47
C VAL A 102 3.30 -13.45 1.36
N PHE A 103 3.70 -13.12 0.14
CA PHE A 103 4.49 -11.93 -0.24
C PHE A 103 4.05 -11.46 -1.62
N ASP A 104 4.62 -10.39 -2.18
CA ASP A 104 4.31 -9.90 -3.54
C ASP A 104 2.82 -9.62 -3.83
N VAL A 105 1.98 -9.51 -2.80
CA VAL A 105 0.53 -9.40 -2.97
C VAL A 105 0.10 -8.13 -3.71
N LYS A 106 0.95 -7.09 -3.69
CA LYS A 106 0.76 -5.85 -4.45
C LYS A 106 0.74 -6.07 -5.97
N ARG A 107 1.27 -7.21 -6.47
CA ARG A 107 1.15 -7.61 -7.88
C ARG A 107 -0.26 -8.09 -8.25
N PHE A 108 -1.09 -8.48 -7.27
CA PHE A 108 -2.45 -8.98 -7.46
C PHE A 108 -3.55 -7.97 -7.10
N ILE A 109 -3.25 -7.00 -6.25
CA ILE A 109 -4.24 -6.05 -5.72
C ILE A 109 -4.98 -5.31 -6.85
N GLY A 110 -6.32 -5.30 -6.79
CA GLY A 110 -7.18 -4.66 -7.79
C GLY A 110 -7.17 -5.27 -9.20
N ARG A 111 -6.59 -6.47 -9.40
CA ARG A 111 -6.56 -7.16 -10.70
C ARG A 111 -7.63 -8.25 -10.81
N LYS A 112 -7.86 -8.68 -12.05
CA LYS A 112 -8.67 -9.86 -12.35
C LYS A 112 -7.79 -11.11 -12.33
N PHE A 113 -8.41 -12.25 -12.03
CA PHE A 113 -7.70 -13.53 -11.98
C PHE A 113 -7.11 -13.91 -13.34
N ASP A 114 -7.81 -13.64 -14.43
CA ASP A 114 -7.44 -13.99 -15.80
C ASP A 114 -6.43 -13.02 -16.45
N ASP A 115 -5.99 -11.99 -15.72
CA ASP A 115 -4.97 -11.06 -16.18
C ASP A 115 -3.66 -11.82 -16.54
N PRO A 116 -3.09 -11.63 -17.75
CA PRO A 116 -1.87 -12.32 -18.16
C PRO A 116 -0.69 -12.11 -17.23
N GLU A 117 -0.60 -10.97 -16.53
CA GLU A 117 0.42 -10.72 -15.53
C GLU A 117 0.22 -11.59 -14.29
N VAL A 118 -1.03 -11.66 -13.80
CA VAL A 118 -1.41 -12.49 -12.65
C VAL A 118 -1.12 -13.96 -12.94
N GLN A 119 -1.50 -14.45 -14.12
CA GLN A 119 -1.24 -15.83 -14.55
C GLN A 119 0.25 -16.17 -14.67
N ARG A 120 1.12 -15.19 -14.96
CA ARG A 120 2.57 -15.39 -14.97
C ARG A 120 3.13 -15.43 -13.55
N ASP A 121 2.79 -14.46 -12.73
CA ASP A 121 3.30 -14.34 -11.35
C ASP A 121 2.92 -15.56 -10.50
N MET A 122 1.70 -16.07 -10.63
CA MET A 122 1.22 -17.25 -9.91
C MET A 122 2.11 -18.50 -10.07
N LYS A 123 2.82 -18.62 -11.20
CA LYS A 123 3.71 -19.77 -11.47
C LYS A 123 5.01 -19.72 -10.68
N LEU A 124 5.37 -18.55 -10.16
CA LEU A 124 6.63 -18.29 -9.45
C LEU A 124 6.48 -18.34 -7.92
N LEU A 125 5.24 -18.46 -7.44
CA LEU A 125 4.90 -18.36 -6.03
C LEU A 125 4.74 -19.73 -5.37
N PRO A 126 5.16 -19.87 -4.10
CA PRO A 126 5.04 -21.14 -3.39
C PRO A 126 3.63 -21.41 -2.85
N TYR A 127 2.82 -20.37 -2.64
CA TYR A 127 1.46 -20.44 -2.14
C TYR A 127 0.45 -20.44 -3.28
N LYS A 128 -0.77 -20.88 -2.98
CA LYS A 128 -1.82 -21.08 -3.99
C LYS A 128 -2.66 -19.82 -4.14
N VAL A 129 -2.90 -19.43 -5.38
CA VAL A 129 -3.84 -18.37 -5.75
C VAL A 129 -4.99 -19.00 -6.52
N VAL A 130 -6.22 -18.69 -6.14
CA VAL A 130 -7.45 -19.25 -6.72
C VAL A 130 -8.33 -18.14 -7.28
N ASN A 131 -9.20 -18.52 -8.22
CA ASN A 131 -10.24 -17.63 -8.73
C ASN A 131 -11.44 -17.66 -7.80
N LYS A 132 -11.84 -16.49 -7.30
CA LYS A 132 -13.12 -16.29 -6.63
C LYS A 132 -13.79 -15.09 -7.28
N ASP A 133 -14.92 -15.33 -7.92
CA ASP A 133 -15.73 -14.30 -8.60
C ASP A 133 -14.94 -13.42 -9.58
N GLY A 134 -14.00 -14.04 -10.31
CA GLY A 134 -13.14 -13.36 -11.30
C GLY A 134 -11.94 -12.63 -10.71
N LYS A 135 -11.71 -12.71 -9.40
CA LYS A 135 -10.60 -12.05 -8.69
C LYS A 135 -9.62 -13.08 -8.11
N PRO A 136 -8.32 -12.74 -8.02
CA PRO A 136 -7.34 -13.58 -7.36
C PRO A 136 -7.53 -13.54 -5.84
N TYR A 137 -7.63 -14.72 -5.22
CA TYR A 137 -7.63 -14.91 -3.78
C TYR A 137 -6.49 -15.84 -3.37
N ILE A 138 -5.88 -15.58 -2.23
CA ILE A 138 -4.78 -16.37 -1.69
C ILE A 138 -5.39 -17.44 -0.77
N ASP A 139 -5.09 -18.71 -1.06
CA ASP A 139 -5.55 -19.87 -0.31
C ASP A 139 -4.49 -20.24 0.73
N VAL A 140 -4.74 -19.92 2.01
CA VAL A 140 -3.80 -20.14 3.11
C VAL A 140 -4.39 -21.08 4.16
N LYS A 141 -3.53 -21.92 4.73
CA LYS A 141 -3.89 -22.76 5.86
C LYS A 141 -3.76 -21.98 7.16
N MET A 142 -4.87 -21.85 7.89
CA MET A 142 -4.97 -21.18 9.18
C MET A 142 -4.64 -22.14 10.33
N LYS A 143 -4.59 -21.59 11.55
CA LYS A 143 -4.16 -22.25 12.79
C LYS A 143 -4.86 -23.58 13.13
N ASN A 144 -6.15 -23.69 12.82
CA ASN A 144 -6.98 -24.87 13.06
C ASN A 144 -6.92 -25.89 11.91
N GLY A 145 -6.03 -25.68 10.93
CA GLY A 145 -6.00 -26.43 9.69
C GLY A 145 -7.10 -26.06 8.69
N GLU A 146 -7.93 -25.06 9.00
CA GLU A 146 -8.94 -24.53 8.09
C GLU A 146 -8.26 -23.78 6.94
N MET A 147 -8.75 -24.03 5.72
CA MET A 147 -8.33 -23.27 4.56
C MET A 147 -9.13 -21.98 4.50
N LYS A 148 -8.44 -20.84 4.43
CA LYS A 148 -9.07 -19.53 4.29
C LYS A 148 -8.63 -18.86 3.00
N LEU A 149 -9.62 -18.33 2.27
CA LEU A 149 -9.37 -17.47 1.13
C LEU A 149 -9.26 -16.04 1.61
N LEU A 150 -8.10 -15.43 1.36
CA LEU A 150 -7.82 -14.02 1.65
C LEU A 150 -7.73 -13.23 0.36
N SER A 151 -8.36 -12.06 0.33
CA SER A 151 -8.18 -11.15 -0.80
C SER A 151 -6.80 -10.46 -0.72
N PRO A 152 -6.27 -9.96 -1.85
CA PRO A 152 -5.04 -9.17 -1.85
C PRO A 152 -5.11 -7.97 -0.89
N GLU A 153 -6.28 -7.33 -0.81
CA GLU A 153 -6.55 -6.19 0.07
C GLU A 153 -6.46 -6.59 1.54
N GLU A 154 -6.98 -7.76 1.94
CA GLU A 154 -6.87 -8.26 3.32
C GLU A 154 -5.42 -8.52 3.71
N VAL A 155 -4.60 -9.09 2.82
CA VAL A 155 -3.17 -9.32 3.09
C VAL A 155 -2.41 -8.00 3.16
N SER A 156 -2.66 -7.06 2.23
CA SER A 156 -2.08 -5.72 2.28
C SER A 156 -2.51 -4.95 3.54
N ALA A 157 -3.74 -5.14 4.01
CA ALA A 157 -4.23 -4.56 5.25
C ALA A 157 -3.45 -5.05 6.48
N MET A 158 -3.02 -6.31 6.49
CA MET A 158 -2.16 -6.83 7.56
C MET A 158 -0.79 -6.15 7.57
N VAL A 159 -0.21 -5.88 6.40
CA VAL A 159 1.04 -5.10 6.29
C VAL A 159 0.83 -3.65 6.75
N LEU A 160 -0.25 -3.01 6.33
CA LEU A 160 -0.62 -1.65 6.78
C LEU A 160 -0.87 -1.59 8.29
N GLN A 161 -1.49 -2.62 8.86
CA GLN A 161 -1.70 -2.74 10.31
C GLN A 161 -0.37 -2.81 11.05
N ARG A 162 0.63 -3.54 10.52
CA ARG A 162 1.98 -3.54 11.08
C ARG A 162 2.62 -2.15 10.99
N MET A 163 2.47 -1.43 9.88
CA MET A 163 3.01 -0.07 9.73
C MET A 163 2.36 0.91 10.70
N LYS A 164 1.03 0.80 10.89
CA LYS A 164 0.28 1.53 11.92
C LYS A 164 0.83 1.24 13.31
N GLN A 165 0.97 -0.03 13.69
CA GLN A 165 1.50 -0.44 14.99
C GLN A 165 2.91 0.12 15.23
N THR A 166 3.80 0.04 14.25
CA THR A 166 5.15 0.62 14.32
C THR A 166 5.09 2.13 14.61
N ALA A 167 4.23 2.86 13.91
CA ALA A 167 4.06 4.29 14.17
C ALA A 167 3.42 4.58 15.54
N GLU A 168 2.44 3.79 15.97
CA GLU A 168 1.80 3.94 17.29
C GLU A 168 2.77 3.70 18.44
N SER A 169 3.61 2.67 18.34
CA SER A 169 4.67 2.40 19.32
C SER A 169 5.68 3.55 19.39
N TYR A 170 6.04 4.15 18.26
CA TYR A 170 6.96 5.29 18.21
C TYR A 170 6.33 6.58 18.77
N LEU A 171 5.08 6.84 18.43
CA LEU A 171 4.37 8.08 18.79
C LEU A 171 3.76 8.03 20.20
N GLY A 172 3.59 6.86 20.79
CA GLY A 172 2.96 6.65 22.10
C GLY A 172 1.45 6.92 22.10
N LYS A 173 0.79 6.86 20.95
CA LYS A 173 -0.64 7.15 20.79
C LYS A 173 -1.23 6.45 19.57
N GLU A 174 -2.55 6.29 19.56
CA GLU A 174 -3.29 5.72 18.43
C GLU A 174 -3.16 6.58 17.17
N VAL A 175 -2.98 5.92 16.02
CA VAL A 175 -2.91 6.55 14.70
C VAL A 175 -4.12 6.16 13.87
N LYS A 176 -4.91 7.14 13.45
CA LYS A 176 -6.15 6.93 12.67
C LYS A 176 -6.03 7.32 11.21
N ASN A 177 -5.10 8.22 10.86
CA ASN A 177 -5.05 8.84 9.55
C ASN A 177 -3.74 8.51 8.85
N ALA A 178 -3.82 8.15 7.57
CA ALA A 178 -2.65 7.86 6.76
C ALA A 178 -2.77 8.41 5.33
N VAL A 179 -1.62 8.72 4.75
CA VAL A 179 -1.43 8.84 3.30
C VAL A 179 -0.70 7.58 2.85
N VAL A 180 -1.20 6.91 1.81
CA VAL A 180 -0.63 5.65 1.32
C VAL A 180 -0.15 5.84 -0.12
N THR A 181 1.05 5.36 -0.42
CA THR A 181 1.62 5.44 -1.78
C THR A 181 1.11 4.31 -2.68
N VAL A 182 1.05 4.57 -3.99
CA VAL A 182 0.83 3.57 -5.04
C VAL A 182 1.70 3.88 -6.27
N PRO A 183 2.02 2.90 -7.13
CA PRO A 183 2.68 3.16 -8.39
C PRO A 183 1.87 4.14 -9.26
N ALA A 184 2.54 5.00 -10.01
CA ALA A 184 1.85 5.96 -10.87
C ALA A 184 0.91 5.31 -11.90
N TYR A 185 1.24 4.09 -12.36
CA TYR A 185 0.46 3.31 -13.33
C TYR A 185 -0.68 2.49 -12.72
N PHE A 186 -0.88 2.57 -11.40
CA PHE A 186 -2.07 1.94 -10.83
C PHE A 186 -3.32 2.58 -11.42
N ASN A 187 -4.18 1.74 -11.97
CA ASN A 187 -5.50 2.14 -12.42
C ASN A 187 -6.44 2.37 -11.22
N ASP A 188 -7.66 2.84 -11.49
CA ASP A 188 -8.63 3.18 -10.44
C ASP A 188 -9.00 1.99 -9.55
N ALA A 189 -9.11 0.79 -10.12
CA ALA A 189 -9.42 -0.41 -9.34
C ALA A 189 -8.30 -0.75 -8.34
N GLN A 190 -7.04 -0.63 -8.74
CA GLN A 190 -5.88 -0.89 -7.87
C GLN A 190 -5.72 0.19 -6.79
N ARG A 191 -6.01 1.46 -7.13
CA ARG A 191 -6.04 2.57 -6.18
C ARG A 191 -7.13 2.37 -5.13
N GLN A 192 -8.33 2.01 -5.57
CA GLN A 192 -9.45 1.74 -4.67
C GLN A 192 -9.16 0.54 -3.77
N ALA A 193 -8.65 -0.57 -4.34
CA ALA A 193 -8.26 -1.75 -3.57
C ALA A 193 -7.18 -1.44 -2.51
N THR A 194 -6.22 -0.58 -2.82
CA THR A 194 -5.21 -0.12 -1.83
C THR A 194 -5.84 0.75 -0.73
N LYS A 195 -6.81 1.60 -1.10
CA LYS A 195 -7.58 2.39 -0.13
C LYS A 195 -8.41 1.49 0.79
N ASP A 196 -9.07 0.48 0.24
CA ASP A 196 -9.86 -0.51 0.96
C ASP A 196 -8.97 -1.29 1.95
N ALA A 197 -7.76 -1.69 1.53
CA ALA A 197 -6.78 -2.30 2.42
C ALA A 197 -6.45 -1.40 3.63
N GLY A 198 -6.32 -0.09 3.42
CA GLY A 198 -6.14 0.88 4.50
C GLY A 198 -7.35 0.94 5.43
N THR A 199 -8.56 0.93 4.89
CA THR A 199 -9.80 0.89 5.69
C THR A 199 -9.89 -0.40 6.53
N ILE A 200 -9.58 -1.56 5.94
CA ILE A 200 -9.53 -2.85 6.65
C ILE A 200 -8.48 -2.83 7.77
N ALA A 201 -7.35 -2.13 7.57
CA ALA A 201 -6.31 -1.93 8.58
C ALA A 201 -6.70 -0.95 9.70
N GLY A 202 -7.91 -0.36 9.66
CA GLY A 202 -8.36 0.63 10.63
C GLY A 202 -7.68 1.99 10.45
N LEU A 203 -7.35 2.35 9.20
CA LEU A 203 -6.83 3.66 8.82
C LEU A 203 -7.86 4.39 7.96
N ASN A 204 -8.09 5.66 8.28
CA ASN A 204 -8.65 6.63 7.36
C ASN A 204 -7.56 7.04 6.35
N VAL A 205 -7.66 6.54 5.12
CA VAL A 205 -6.75 6.88 4.03
C VAL A 205 -7.15 8.25 3.47
N VAL A 206 -6.51 9.29 3.99
CA VAL A 206 -6.78 10.70 3.66
C VAL A 206 -6.50 10.97 2.18
N ARG A 207 -5.44 10.35 1.65
CA ARG A 207 -5.04 10.48 0.25
C ARG A 207 -4.25 9.26 -0.19
N ILE A 208 -4.50 8.84 -1.43
CA ILE A 208 -3.58 7.98 -2.18
C ILE A 208 -2.66 8.91 -2.98
N ILE A 209 -1.35 8.75 -2.85
CA ILE A 209 -0.36 9.53 -3.60
C ILE A 209 0.46 8.62 -4.49
N ASN A 210 0.89 9.11 -5.65
CA ASN A 210 1.79 8.36 -6.50
C ASN A 210 3.18 8.31 -5.87
N GLU A 211 3.82 7.14 -5.88
CA GLU A 211 5.21 6.92 -5.43
C GLU A 211 6.20 7.96 -6.00
N PRO A 212 6.28 8.19 -7.32
CA PRO A 212 7.21 9.18 -7.87
C PRO A 212 6.86 10.62 -7.44
N THR A 213 5.59 10.94 -7.20
CA THR A 213 5.18 12.25 -6.69
C THR A 213 5.60 12.42 -5.23
N ALA A 214 5.45 11.39 -4.40
CA ALA A 214 5.93 11.40 -3.02
C ALA A 214 7.46 11.55 -2.96
N ALA A 215 8.19 10.88 -3.85
CA ALA A 215 9.64 11.03 -3.98
C ALA A 215 10.04 12.45 -4.42
N ALA A 216 9.32 13.05 -5.37
CA ALA A 216 9.56 14.43 -5.80
C ALA A 216 9.32 15.43 -4.64
N ILE A 217 8.28 15.23 -3.83
CA ILE A 217 8.01 16.03 -2.63
C ILE A 217 9.14 15.86 -1.60
N ALA A 218 9.61 14.63 -1.40
CA ALA A 218 10.72 14.37 -0.48
C ALA A 218 12.05 15.00 -0.94
N TYR A 219 12.24 15.16 -2.26
CA TYR A 219 13.42 15.84 -2.82
C TYR A 219 13.31 17.37 -2.72
N ALA A 220 12.12 17.92 -2.98
CA ALA A 220 11.85 19.36 -2.99
C ALA A 220 10.99 19.77 -1.77
N LEU A 221 11.52 19.52 -0.56
CA LEU A 221 10.83 19.78 0.71
C LEU A 221 10.48 21.27 0.94
N ASP A 222 11.17 22.19 0.26
CA ASP A 222 10.99 23.65 0.40
C ASP A 222 9.69 24.19 -0.24
N GLY A 223 8.81 23.31 -0.73
CA GLY A 223 7.48 23.64 -1.20
C GLY A 223 7.43 24.10 -2.65
N GLY A 224 6.23 24.02 -3.23
CA GLY A 224 5.99 24.34 -4.63
C GLY A 224 4.71 23.71 -5.16
N VAL A 225 4.35 24.09 -6.38
CA VAL A 225 3.29 23.43 -7.15
C VAL A 225 3.93 22.29 -7.94
N PHE A 226 3.47 21.06 -7.70
CA PHE A 226 3.92 19.89 -8.44
C PHE A 226 2.87 19.52 -9.48
N GLU A 227 3.22 19.63 -10.75
CA GLU A 227 2.40 19.17 -11.87
C GLU A 227 3.05 17.93 -12.50
N VAL A 228 2.31 16.84 -12.58
CA VAL A 228 2.78 15.62 -13.24
C VAL A 228 2.50 15.75 -14.73
N LEU A 229 3.55 16.02 -15.52
CA LEU A 229 3.43 16.21 -16.98
C LEU A 229 3.14 14.90 -17.73
N SER A 230 3.77 13.80 -17.30
CA SER A 230 3.56 12.47 -17.88
C SER A 230 4.08 11.38 -16.95
N THR A 231 3.60 10.15 -17.16
CA THR A 231 4.10 8.96 -16.47
C THR A 231 4.21 7.81 -17.49
N ASN A 232 5.32 7.06 -17.54
CA ASN A 232 5.40 5.72 -18.17
C ASN A 232 6.19 4.65 -17.36
N GLY A 233 5.75 3.39 -17.36
CA GLY A 233 6.39 2.32 -16.58
C GLY A 233 5.66 0.97 -16.62
N ASN A 234 6.11 0.02 -15.80
CA ASN A 234 5.59 -1.35 -15.73
C ASN A 234 5.38 -1.77 -14.26
N THR A 235 4.13 -2.10 -13.89
CA THR A 235 3.77 -2.49 -12.51
C THR A 235 4.23 -3.89 -12.11
N HIS A 236 4.76 -4.66 -13.07
CA HIS A 236 5.14 -6.06 -12.95
C HIS A 236 6.64 -6.28 -13.18
N LEU A 237 7.43 -5.20 -13.19
CA LEU A 237 8.88 -5.25 -13.31
C LEU A 237 9.52 -4.62 -12.07
N GLY A 238 10.43 -5.34 -11.42
CA GLY A 238 11.16 -4.83 -10.27
C GLY A 238 12.23 -5.78 -9.74
N GLY A 239 12.60 -5.57 -8.47
CA GLY A 239 13.68 -6.30 -7.78
C GLY A 239 13.56 -7.82 -7.82
N GLU A 240 12.34 -8.34 -7.66
CA GLU A 240 12.04 -9.77 -7.64
C GLU A 240 12.24 -10.44 -9.02
N ASP A 241 12.05 -9.71 -10.12
CA ASP A 241 12.28 -10.26 -11.47
C ASP A 241 13.77 -10.52 -11.70
N PHE A 242 14.63 -9.63 -11.19
CA PHE A 242 16.07 -9.85 -11.20
C PHE A 242 16.47 -11.02 -10.29
N ASP A 243 15.86 -11.13 -9.11
CA ASP A 243 16.09 -12.27 -8.21
C ASP A 243 15.71 -13.58 -8.89
N GLN A 244 14.56 -13.61 -9.59
CA GLN A 244 14.10 -14.79 -10.32
C GLN A 244 15.07 -15.19 -11.43
N ARG A 245 15.64 -14.24 -12.18
CA ARG A 245 16.65 -14.55 -13.20
C ARG A 245 17.93 -15.16 -12.61
N VAL A 246 18.37 -14.67 -11.45
CA VAL A 246 19.53 -15.22 -10.72
C VAL A 246 19.19 -16.62 -10.18
N MET A 247 17.99 -16.82 -9.64
CA MET A 247 17.51 -18.12 -9.20
C MET A 247 17.49 -19.13 -10.36
N ASP A 248 16.91 -18.79 -11.51
CA ASP A 248 16.83 -19.66 -12.69
C ASP A 248 18.22 -20.11 -13.15
N TYR A 249 19.19 -19.20 -13.12
CA TYR A 249 20.60 -19.51 -13.40
C TYR A 249 21.15 -20.55 -12.40
N PHE A 250 20.96 -20.33 -11.10
CA PHE A 250 21.47 -21.26 -10.09
C PHE A 250 20.75 -22.61 -10.08
N VAL A 251 19.45 -22.66 -10.35
CA VAL A 251 18.71 -23.92 -10.50
C VAL A 251 19.33 -24.75 -11.64
N LYS A 252 19.58 -24.13 -12.81
CA LYS A 252 20.25 -24.78 -13.94
C LYS A 252 21.68 -25.22 -13.59
N LEU A 253 22.43 -24.38 -12.88
CA LEU A 253 23.80 -24.67 -12.47
C LEU A 253 23.88 -25.84 -11.49
N ILE A 254 22.98 -25.89 -10.50
CA ILE A 254 22.89 -26.97 -9.52
C ILE A 254 22.55 -28.28 -10.22
N LYS A 255 21.58 -28.27 -11.13
CA LYS A 255 21.23 -29.43 -11.96
C LYS A 255 22.43 -29.92 -12.77
N LYS A 256 23.18 -29.01 -13.41
CA LYS A 256 24.36 -29.36 -14.19
C LYS A 256 25.51 -29.91 -13.33
N LYS A 257 25.79 -29.29 -12.19
CA LYS A 257 26.97 -29.61 -11.35
C LYS A 257 26.75 -30.81 -10.43
N TYR A 258 25.52 -30.99 -9.92
CA TYR A 258 25.20 -31.99 -8.90
C TYR A 258 24.16 -33.02 -9.36
N ASN A 259 23.70 -32.94 -10.62
CA ASN A 259 22.64 -33.80 -11.18
C ASN A 259 21.36 -33.84 -10.32
N LYS A 260 21.04 -32.73 -9.66
CA LYS A 260 19.87 -32.59 -8.78
C LYS A 260 19.00 -31.43 -9.25
N ASP A 261 17.76 -31.73 -9.61
CA ASP A 261 16.76 -30.72 -9.93
C ASP A 261 16.03 -30.29 -8.65
N ILE A 262 16.07 -29.00 -8.33
CA ILE A 262 15.42 -28.43 -7.15
C ILE A 262 14.16 -27.63 -7.51
N SER A 263 13.73 -27.63 -8.78
CA SER A 263 12.61 -26.82 -9.25
C SER A 263 11.27 -27.10 -8.55
N ASN A 264 11.12 -28.28 -7.95
CA ASN A 264 9.90 -28.71 -7.25
C ASN A 264 10.04 -28.68 -5.72
N ASP A 265 11.23 -28.34 -5.19
CA ASP A 265 11.47 -28.26 -3.76
C ASP A 265 11.28 -26.81 -3.28
N LYS A 266 10.07 -26.50 -2.81
CA LYS A 266 9.69 -25.16 -2.33
C LYS A 266 10.60 -24.66 -1.20
N LYS A 267 11.09 -25.56 -0.34
CA LYS A 267 12.00 -25.21 0.76
C LYS A 267 13.39 -24.85 0.22
N ALA A 268 13.91 -25.62 -0.73
CA ALA A 268 15.17 -25.29 -1.39
C ALA A 268 15.07 -23.97 -2.18
N LEU A 269 13.99 -23.76 -2.92
CA LEU A 269 13.75 -22.53 -3.67
C LEU A 269 13.60 -21.31 -2.75
N GLY A 270 12.92 -21.45 -1.61
CA GLY A 270 12.81 -20.39 -0.60
C GLY A 270 14.17 -19.99 -0.02
N LYS A 271 15.04 -20.97 0.27
CA LYS A 271 16.43 -20.69 0.69
C LYS A 271 17.24 -20.00 -0.42
N LEU A 272 17.12 -20.50 -1.65
CA LEU A 272 17.83 -19.93 -2.80
C LEU A 272 17.41 -18.48 -3.06
N ARG A 273 16.10 -18.16 -2.99
CA ARG A 273 15.56 -16.80 -3.16
C ARG A 273 16.22 -15.83 -2.18
N LYS A 274 16.27 -16.21 -0.90
CA LYS A 274 16.89 -15.39 0.16
C LYS A 274 18.36 -15.07 -0.15
N GLU A 275 19.14 -16.07 -0.55
CA GLU A 275 20.56 -15.86 -0.86
C GLU A 275 20.77 -15.11 -2.18
N CYS A 276 19.90 -15.28 -3.18
CA CYS A 276 19.94 -14.51 -4.43
C CYS A 276 19.67 -13.02 -4.19
N GLU A 277 18.63 -12.69 -3.40
CA GLU A 277 18.34 -11.30 -3.03
C GLU A 277 19.52 -10.68 -2.25
N ARG A 278 20.10 -11.44 -1.32
CA ARG A 278 21.27 -11.00 -0.55
C ARG A 278 22.47 -10.74 -1.46
N ALA A 279 22.75 -11.64 -2.41
CA ALA A 279 23.83 -11.49 -3.38
C ALA A 279 23.60 -10.27 -4.28
N LYS A 280 22.39 -10.08 -4.80
CA LYS A 280 22.01 -8.90 -5.61
C LYS A 280 22.33 -7.59 -4.88
N ARG A 281 21.96 -7.49 -3.61
CA ARG A 281 22.25 -6.31 -2.77
C ARG A 281 23.74 -6.11 -2.55
N ALA A 282 24.47 -7.19 -2.26
CA ALA A 282 25.93 -7.13 -2.06
C ALA A 282 26.65 -6.63 -3.33
N LEU A 283 26.25 -7.13 -4.50
CA LEU A 283 26.82 -6.74 -5.80
C LEU A 283 26.54 -5.28 -6.20
N SER A 284 25.68 -4.56 -5.49
CA SER A 284 25.46 -3.12 -5.74
C SER A 284 26.52 -2.22 -5.09
N ASN A 285 27.37 -2.78 -4.20
CA ASN A 285 28.39 -2.04 -3.44
C ASN A 285 29.78 -2.70 -3.50
N GLN A 286 29.99 -3.70 -4.35
CA GLN A 286 31.27 -4.38 -4.55
C GLN A 286 32.07 -3.76 -5.69
#